data_AF-A0AAW2P492-F1
#
_entry.id   AF-A0AAW2P492-F1
#
_cell.length_a   1.000
_cell.length_b   1.000
_cell.length_c   1.000
_cell.angle_alpha   90.00
_cell.angle_beta   90.00
_cell.angle_gamma   90.00
#
_symmetry.space_group_name_H-M   'P 1'
#
loop_
_entity.id
_entity.type
_entity.pdbx_description
1 polymer ?
#
loop_
_entity_poly.entity_id
_entity_poly.type
_entity_poly.pdbx_seq_one_letter_code
_entity_poly.pdbx_strand_id
1 'polypeptide(L)'
;MLPEHVWSALAEVYPKLNHTDKELLKYHYWGPNAEVTSIPCYFVNGYNFQTERHSTDKSTMNCRVCVKSSLYTDEENDFYGIIEEIIQLTYPLIPNLHIILFKCRWIDPVSGMKVHLRYHLVDVNFKKSYQKDDPFVLAQQTVQVYFTEYPSMKRVKADWIAVLKNQGSESCR
;
A
#
# COMPACT_ATOMS: atom_id res chain seq x y z
N MET A 1 6.68 17.36 -13.11
CA MET A 1 5.57 17.54 -12.16
C MET A 1 5.47 16.23 -11.38
N LEU A 2 5.60 16.25 -10.05
CA LEU A 2 5.55 15.00 -9.25
C LEU A 2 4.10 14.47 -9.21
N PRO A 3 3.88 13.14 -9.13
CA PRO A 3 2.55 12.55 -8.97
C PRO A 3 1.83 13.08 -7.71
N GLU A 4 0.50 13.19 -7.73
CA GLU A 4 -0.30 13.71 -6.59
C GLU A 4 -0.05 12.98 -5.28
N HIS A 5 0.19 11.66 -5.32
CA HIS A 5 0.48 10.87 -4.13
C HIS A 5 1.80 11.29 -3.47
N VAL A 6 2.78 11.78 -4.24
CA VAL A 6 4.05 12.31 -3.70
C VAL A 6 3.82 13.66 -3.04
N TRP A 7 2.96 14.52 -3.60
CA TRP A 7 2.60 15.78 -2.97
C TRP A 7 1.83 15.59 -1.66
N SER A 8 0.90 14.62 -1.64
CA SER A 8 0.18 14.25 -0.42
C SER A 8 1.13 13.73 0.66
N ALA A 9 2.11 12.90 0.29
CA ALA A 9 3.17 12.44 1.19
C ALA A 9 3.96 13.60 1.80
N LEU A 10 4.39 14.52 0.94
CA LEU A 10 5.15 15.67 1.36
C LEU A 10 4.30 16.56 2.26
N ALA A 11 3.01 16.77 1.96
CA ALA A 11 2.06 17.50 2.82
C ALA A 11 1.87 16.88 4.20
N GLU A 12 1.92 15.56 4.35
CA GLU A 12 1.89 14.89 5.66
C GLU A 12 3.20 15.03 6.46
N VAL A 13 4.33 15.17 5.77
CA VAL A 13 5.65 15.28 6.38
C VAL A 13 6.06 16.73 6.65
N TYR A 14 5.62 17.68 5.82
CA TYR A 14 5.96 19.11 5.92
C TYR A 14 5.70 19.71 7.31
N PRO A 15 4.56 19.44 8.00
CA PRO A 15 4.31 19.97 9.34
C PRO A 15 5.27 19.45 10.42
N LYS A 16 5.99 18.35 10.15
CA LYS A 16 6.96 17.74 11.07
C LYS A 16 8.38 18.23 10.82
N LEU A 17 8.61 19.02 9.77
CA LEU A 17 9.90 19.62 9.45
C LEU A 17 9.99 20.97 10.19
N ASN A 18 10.99 21.14 11.06
CA ASN A 18 11.23 22.36 11.85
C ASN A 18 11.75 23.56 11.01
N HIS A 19 11.38 23.65 9.74
CA HIS A 19 11.94 24.64 8.80
C HIS A 19 10.94 25.76 8.50
N THR A 20 11.46 26.99 8.43
CA THR A 20 10.72 28.19 8.01
C THR A 20 10.29 28.09 6.55
N ASP A 21 9.13 28.66 6.21
CA ASP A 21 8.46 28.57 4.89
C ASP A 21 9.36 28.80 3.65
N LYS A 22 10.42 29.61 3.77
CA LYS A 22 11.38 29.88 2.68
C LYS A 22 12.28 28.70 2.33
N GLU A 23 12.65 27.85 3.30
CA GLU A 23 13.45 26.66 3.01
C GLU A 23 12.60 25.56 2.37
N LEU A 24 11.35 25.43 2.82
CA LEU A 24 10.35 24.51 2.26
C LEU A 24 10.11 24.77 0.77
N LEU A 25 10.02 26.05 0.38
CA LEU A 25 9.87 26.44 -1.03
C LEU A 25 11.04 25.97 -1.89
N LYS A 26 12.27 25.96 -1.35
CA LYS A 26 13.48 25.54 -2.09
C LYS A 26 13.50 24.03 -2.33
N TYR A 27 12.97 23.23 -1.41
CA TYR A 27 12.86 21.78 -1.56
C TYR A 27 11.79 21.37 -2.59
N HIS A 28 10.75 22.19 -2.76
CA HIS A 28 9.67 21.99 -3.72
C HIS A 28 10.14 21.97 -5.18
N TYR A 29 11.28 22.61 -5.50
CA TYR A 29 11.81 22.70 -6.87
C TYR A 29 12.81 21.61 -7.25
N TRP A 30 13.48 20.99 -6.28
CA TRP A 30 14.57 20.06 -6.57
C TRP A 30 14.17 18.58 -6.55
N GLY A 31 13.04 18.24 -5.92
CA GLY A 31 12.48 16.89 -5.95
C GLY A 31 13.37 15.83 -5.29
N PRO A 32 12.98 14.54 -5.37
CA PRO A 32 13.81 13.44 -4.90
C PRO A 32 15.04 13.28 -5.79
N ASN A 33 16.06 12.58 -5.28
CA ASN A 33 17.20 12.17 -6.09
C ASN A 33 16.72 11.36 -7.32
N ALA A 34 17.38 11.54 -8.46
CA ALA A 34 17.02 10.84 -9.69
C ALA A 34 17.22 9.32 -9.58
N GLU A 35 18.13 8.90 -8.70
CA GLU A 35 18.35 7.50 -8.36
C GLU A 35 17.39 7.06 -7.26
N VAL A 36 16.65 5.99 -7.54
CA VAL A 36 15.75 5.34 -6.61
C VAL A 36 16.40 4.09 -6.02
N THR A 37 16.24 3.87 -4.72
CA THR A 37 16.75 2.66 -4.06
C THR A 37 15.61 1.68 -3.86
N SER A 38 15.75 0.46 -4.37
CA SER A 38 14.80 -0.63 -4.11
C SER A 38 15.27 -1.46 -2.91
N ILE A 39 14.39 -1.68 -1.95
CA ILE A 39 14.67 -2.45 -0.73
C ILE A 39 13.75 -3.68 -0.63
N PRO A 40 14.21 -4.79 -0.02
CA PRO A 40 13.43 -6.04 0.01
C PRO A 40 12.29 -6.03 1.04
N CYS A 41 12.41 -5.21 2.08
CA CYS A 41 11.42 -5.09 3.15
C CYS A 41 11.47 -3.71 3.82
N TYR A 42 10.34 -3.29 4.40
CA TYR A 42 10.22 -2.04 5.15
C TYR A 42 9.23 -2.18 6.30
N PHE A 43 9.57 -1.65 7.47
CA PHE A 43 8.71 -1.67 8.65
C PHE A 43 7.89 -0.38 8.77
N VAL A 44 6.57 -0.51 8.71
CA VAL A 44 5.62 0.60 8.89
C VAL A 44 4.29 0.07 9.43
N ASN A 45 3.53 0.90 10.13
CA ASN A 45 2.20 0.55 10.66
C ASN A 45 2.18 -0.76 11.50
N GLY A 46 3.30 -1.09 12.16
CA GLY A 46 3.44 -2.30 12.98
C GLY A 46 3.79 -3.58 12.22
N TYR A 47 3.98 -3.51 10.90
CA TYR A 47 4.25 -4.68 10.05
C TYR A 47 5.56 -4.51 9.27
N ASN A 48 6.30 -5.61 9.14
CA ASN A 48 7.45 -5.68 8.24
C ASN A 48 6.96 -6.12 6.85
N PHE A 49 6.61 -5.14 6.02
CA PHE A 49 6.19 -5.37 4.63
C PHE A 49 7.35 -5.88 3.80
N GLN A 50 7.06 -6.77 2.86
CA GLN A 50 8.06 -7.43 2.02
C GLN A 50 7.62 -7.40 0.57
N THR A 51 8.58 -7.40 -0.35
CA THR A 51 8.26 -7.65 -1.76
C THR A 51 7.80 -9.10 -1.93
N GLU A 52 6.92 -9.35 -2.91
CA GLU A 52 6.45 -10.70 -3.27
C GLU A 52 7.65 -11.64 -3.44
N ARG A 53 8.64 -11.21 -4.23
CA ARG A 53 9.89 -11.95 -4.48
C ARG A 53 10.66 -12.29 -3.21
N HIS A 54 10.68 -11.40 -2.22
CA HIS A 54 11.40 -11.62 -0.96
C HIS A 54 10.60 -12.49 0.03
N SER A 55 9.29 -12.61 -0.17
CA SER A 55 8.38 -13.36 0.70
C SER A 55 8.22 -14.84 0.33
N THR A 56 8.55 -15.23 -0.91
CA THR A 56 8.29 -16.58 -1.46
C THR A 56 8.85 -17.73 -0.61
N ASP A 57 10.00 -17.53 0.05
CA ASP A 57 10.67 -18.56 0.85
C ASP A 57 10.48 -18.37 2.37
N LYS A 58 9.57 -17.48 2.79
CA LYS A 58 9.39 -17.12 4.19
C LYS A 58 8.05 -17.61 4.74
N SER A 59 8.05 -17.95 6.03
CA SER A 59 6.84 -18.39 6.75
C SER A 59 5.74 -17.32 6.81
N THR A 60 6.06 -16.04 6.64
CA THR A 60 5.11 -14.92 6.71
C THR A 60 5.11 -14.16 5.39
N MET A 61 4.00 -14.25 4.63
CA MET A 61 3.82 -13.52 3.39
C MET A 61 3.29 -12.10 3.65
N ASN A 62 4.17 -11.18 4.05
CA ASN A 62 3.81 -9.79 4.35
C ASN A 62 3.88 -8.88 3.11
N CYS A 63 3.57 -9.42 1.93
CA CYS A 63 3.60 -8.70 0.66
C CYS A 63 2.23 -8.19 0.20
N ARG A 64 1.19 -8.39 1.01
CA ARG A 64 -0.20 -8.14 0.62
C ARG A 64 -0.72 -6.91 1.36
N VAL A 65 -1.32 -6.00 0.60
CA VAL A 65 -1.71 -4.67 1.10
C VAL A 65 -3.15 -4.33 0.74
N CYS A 66 -3.73 -3.47 1.57
CA CYS A 66 -4.99 -2.80 1.36
C CYS A 66 -4.78 -1.29 1.53
N VAL A 67 -5.44 -0.49 0.69
CA VAL A 67 -5.52 0.97 0.81
C VAL A 67 -6.98 1.32 0.99
N LYS A 68 -7.28 2.06 2.06
CA LYS A 68 -8.66 2.49 2.34
C LYS A 68 -9.00 3.72 1.51
N SER A 69 -10.12 3.69 0.80
CA SER A 69 -10.53 4.80 -0.08
C SER A 69 -11.19 5.97 0.66
N SER A 70 -11.64 5.82 1.91
CA SER A 70 -12.14 6.95 2.71
C SER A 70 -11.99 6.69 4.21
N LEU A 71 -11.89 7.77 5.00
CA LEU A 71 -11.95 7.76 6.46
C LEU A 71 -13.36 8.06 7.00
N TYR A 72 -14.32 8.41 6.13
CA TYR A 72 -15.58 9.08 6.53
C TYR A 72 -16.85 8.52 5.89
N THR A 73 -16.74 7.57 4.96
CA THR A 73 -17.88 6.86 4.37
C THR A 73 -17.61 5.37 4.42
N ASP A 74 -18.54 4.60 4.97
CA ASP A 74 -18.52 3.12 5.01
C ASP A 74 -18.55 2.46 3.61
N GLU A 75 -18.32 3.23 2.55
CA GLU A 75 -18.37 2.78 1.16
C GLU A 75 -17.02 2.19 0.73
N GLU A 76 -16.86 0.89 1.01
CA GLU A 76 -16.64 -0.23 0.07
C GLU A 76 -15.62 -0.13 -1.10
N ASN A 77 -14.81 0.92 -1.22
CA ASN A 77 -13.88 1.12 -2.34
C ASN A 77 -12.41 0.81 -1.99
N ASP A 78 -12.18 -0.14 -1.09
CA ASP A 78 -10.81 -0.50 -0.71
C ASP A 78 -10.05 -1.13 -1.87
N PHE A 79 -8.80 -0.73 -2.06
CA PHE A 79 -7.92 -1.28 -3.09
C PHE A 79 -7.02 -2.35 -2.48
N TYR A 80 -6.94 -3.51 -3.12
CA TYR A 80 -6.11 -4.63 -2.66
C TYR A 80 -5.03 -4.92 -3.69
N GLY A 81 -3.83 -5.19 -3.20
CA GLY A 81 -2.69 -5.41 -4.08
C GLY A 81 -1.60 -6.26 -3.45
N ILE A 82 -0.62 -6.60 -4.28
CA ILE A 82 0.60 -7.29 -3.89
C ILE A 82 1.78 -6.36 -4.16
N ILE A 83 2.64 -6.16 -3.16
CA ILE A 83 3.86 -5.38 -3.26
C ILE A 83 4.85 -6.12 -4.17
N GLU A 84 5.15 -5.53 -5.32
CA GLU A 84 6.19 -6.02 -6.23
C GLU A 84 7.55 -5.41 -5.87
N GLU A 85 7.57 -4.11 -5.58
CA GLU A 85 8.79 -3.37 -5.23
C GLU A 85 8.52 -2.40 -4.09
N ILE A 86 9.53 -2.20 -3.23
CA ILE A 86 9.54 -1.15 -2.22
C ILE A 86 10.63 -0.16 -2.60
N ILE A 87 10.23 1.07 -2.86
CA ILE A 87 11.10 2.13 -3.38
C ILE A 87 11.30 3.18 -2.29
N GLN A 88 12.56 3.43 -1.96
CA GLN A 88 12.98 4.51 -1.09
C GLN A 88 13.43 5.70 -1.93
N LEU A 89 12.67 6.80 -1.85
CA LEU A 89 13.02 8.09 -2.41
C LEU A 89 13.78 8.90 -1.36
N THR A 90 14.97 9.36 -1.71
CA THR A 90 15.80 10.20 -0.83
C THR A 90 15.80 11.63 -1.33
N TYR A 91 15.59 12.58 -0.43
CA TYR A 91 15.63 14.02 -0.76
C TYR A 91 16.99 14.57 -0.30
N PRO A 92 17.93 14.86 -1.22
CA PRO A 92 19.31 15.16 -0.87
C PRO A 92 19.46 16.44 -0.02
N LEU A 93 18.45 17.30 -0.05
CA LEU A 93 18.47 18.60 0.59
C LEU A 93 17.76 18.61 1.95
N ILE A 94 17.00 17.55 2.28
CA ILE A 94 16.34 17.40 3.58
C ILE A 94 17.01 16.23 4.29
N PRO A 95 17.88 16.48 5.28
CA PRO A 95 18.58 15.43 6.00
C PRO A 95 17.60 14.43 6.62
N ASN A 96 17.88 13.14 6.44
CA ASN A 96 17.08 12.02 6.97
C ASN A 96 15.62 11.93 6.45
N LEU A 97 15.25 12.70 5.41
CA LEU A 97 13.95 12.51 4.76
C LEU A 97 14.04 11.41 3.71
N HIS A 98 13.30 10.34 3.98
CA HIS A 98 13.06 9.27 3.02
C HIS A 98 11.56 9.05 2.88
N ILE A 99 11.07 9.01 1.65
CA ILE A 99 9.68 8.63 1.34
C ILE A 99 9.71 7.20 0.82
N ILE A 100 8.88 6.34 1.41
CA ILE A 100 8.74 4.96 0.97
C ILE A 100 7.47 4.80 0.15
N LEU A 101 7.64 4.35 -1.09
CA LEU A 101 6.56 3.98 -1.99
C LEU A 101 6.55 2.46 -2.15
N PHE A 102 5.35 1.89 -2.12
CA PHE A 102 5.12 0.53 -2.57
C PHE A 102 4.61 0.59 -4.00
N LYS A 103 5.30 -0.14 -4.88
CA LYS A 103 4.79 -0.45 -6.22
C LYS A 103 3.99 -1.74 -6.10
N CYS A 104 2.71 -1.64 -6.38
CA CYS A 104 1.76 -2.72 -6.18
C CYS A 104 1.16 -3.20 -7.48
N ARG A 105 1.05 -4.52 -7.61
CA ARG A 105 0.14 -5.16 -8.55
C ARG A 105 -1.26 -5.13 -7.95
N TRP A 106 -2.05 -4.16 -8.38
CA TRP A 106 -3.41 -3.95 -7.90
C TRP A 106 -4.38 -4.95 -8.52
N ILE A 107 -5.35 -5.37 -7.71
CA ILE A 107 -6.51 -6.15 -8.16
C ILE A 107 -7.54 -5.18 -8.70
N ASP A 108 -8.18 -5.55 -9.81
CA ASP A 108 -9.22 -4.75 -10.43
C ASP A 108 -10.44 -4.65 -9.49
N PRO A 109 -10.83 -3.44 -9.04
CA PRO A 109 -11.90 -3.30 -8.04
C PRO A 109 -13.29 -3.62 -8.61
N VAL A 110 -13.47 -3.62 -9.94
CA VAL A 110 -14.77 -3.84 -10.58
C VAL A 110 -14.99 -5.31 -10.90
N SER A 111 -13.97 -5.98 -11.43
CA SER A 111 -14.05 -7.35 -11.96
C SER A 111 -13.25 -8.37 -11.15
N GLY A 112 -12.27 -7.91 -10.37
CA GLY A 112 -11.40 -8.72 -9.54
C GLY A 112 -11.79 -8.79 -8.07
N MET A 113 -12.86 -8.09 -7.66
CA MET A 113 -13.33 -8.05 -6.28
C MET A 113 -14.80 -8.46 -6.16
N LYS A 114 -15.14 -9.11 -5.04
CA LYS A 114 -16.53 -9.32 -4.59
C LYS A 114 -16.63 -9.01 -3.11
N VAL A 115 -17.45 -8.03 -2.77
CA VAL A 115 -17.73 -7.66 -1.39
C VAL A 115 -19.06 -8.28 -0.96
N HIS A 116 -19.04 -9.04 0.13
CA HIS A 116 -20.20 -9.68 0.73
C HIS A 116 -20.59 -8.92 2.00
N LEU A 117 -21.41 -7.89 1.86
CA LEU A 117 -21.76 -6.96 2.95
C LEU A 117 -22.38 -7.62 4.17
N ARG A 118 -23.23 -8.63 3.95
CA ARG A 118 -23.87 -9.37 5.03
C ARG A 118 -22.87 -10.07 5.96
N TYR A 119 -21.67 -10.40 5.46
CA TYR A 119 -20.67 -11.17 6.18
C TYR A 119 -19.35 -10.40 6.36
N HIS A 120 -19.31 -9.12 5.96
CA HIS A 120 -18.10 -8.29 5.94
C HIS A 120 -16.88 -8.99 5.32
N LEU A 121 -17.11 -9.78 4.26
CA LEU A 121 -16.10 -10.59 3.61
C LEU A 121 -15.77 -10.02 2.23
N VAL A 122 -14.50 -10.05 1.87
CA VAL A 122 -14.05 -9.63 0.54
C VAL A 122 -13.35 -10.81 -0.11
N ASP A 123 -13.78 -11.14 -1.33
CA ASP A 123 -13.06 -12.07 -2.20
C ASP A 123 -12.32 -11.30 -3.28
N VAL A 124 -11.10 -11.75 -3.58
CA VAL A 124 -10.26 -11.20 -4.64
C VAL A 124 -9.88 -12.27 -5.67
N ASN A 125 -9.62 -11.83 -6.90
CA ASN A 125 -9.18 -12.67 -8.00
C ASN A 125 -7.91 -12.09 -8.64
N PHE A 126 -6.77 -12.74 -8.41
CA PHE A 126 -5.46 -12.28 -8.90
C PHE A 126 -5.30 -12.32 -10.42
N LYS A 127 -6.16 -13.06 -11.14
CA LYS A 127 -6.16 -13.06 -12.61
C LYS A 127 -6.78 -11.80 -13.20
N LYS A 128 -7.43 -10.99 -12.36
CA LYS A 128 -8.10 -9.74 -12.72
C LYS A 128 -7.31 -8.58 -12.10
N SER A 129 -6.16 -8.27 -12.68
CA SER A 129 -5.34 -7.13 -12.25
C SER A 129 -5.86 -5.83 -12.83
N TYR A 130 -5.72 -4.75 -12.06
CA TYR A 130 -6.04 -3.41 -12.50
C TYR A 130 -4.95 -2.92 -13.46
N GLN A 131 -5.32 -2.50 -14.67
CA GLN A 131 -4.37 -2.16 -15.74
C GLN A 131 -4.08 -0.66 -15.87
N LYS A 132 -4.48 0.18 -14.91
CA LYS A 132 -4.21 1.63 -14.96
C LYS A 132 -2.77 1.97 -14.57
N ASP A 133 -2.35 3.16 -14.99
CA ASP A 133 -0.96 3.62 -15.00
C ASP A 133 -0.35 4.01 -13.64
N ASP A 134 -1.11 4.02 -12.53
CA ASP A 134 -0.56 4.37 -11.20
C ASP A 134 -0.47 3.15 -10.25
N PRO A 135 0.71 2.48 -10.19
CA PRO A 135 0.92 1.35 -9.30
C PRO A 135 1.41 1.76 -7.91
N PHE A 136 1.64 3.06 -7.65
CA PHE A 136 2.35 3.49 -6.45
C PHE A 136 1.41 3.92 -5.33
N VAL A 137 1.77 3.55 -4.10
CA VAL A 137 1.13 4.05 -2.89
C VAL A 137 2.18 4.33 -1.81
N LEU A 138 1.89 5.27 -0.93
CA LEU A 138 2.73 5.50 0.24
C LEU A 138 2.63 4.34 1.21
N ALA A 139 3.78 3.88 1.70
CA ALA A 139 3.84 2.81 2.70
C ALA A 139 2.95 3.14 3.93
N GLN A 140 2.92 4.42 4.33
CA GLN A 140 2.14 4.92 5.46
C GLN A 140 0.62 4.76 5.30
N GLN A 141 0.12 4.75 4.05
CA GLN A 141 -1.31 4.66 3.73
C GLN A 141 -1.79 3.21 3.57
N THR A 142 -0.90 2.23 3.73
CA THR A 142 -1.22 0.82 3.54
C THR A 142 -1.50 0.09 4.85
N VAL A 143 -2.42 -0.88 4.76
CA VAL A 143 -2.74 -1.84 5.83
C VAL A 143 -2.36 -3.23 5.35
N GLN A 144 -1.78 -4.04 6.24
CA GLN A 144 -1.49 -5.43 5.93
C GLN A 144 -2.76 -6.27 5.86
N VAL A 145 -2.83 -7.15 4.86
CA VAL A 145 -3.90 -8.14 4.71
C VAL A 145 -3.34 -9.53 4.46
N TYR A 146 -4.10 -10.56 4.79
CA TYR A 146 -3.82 -11.94 4.42
C TYR A 146 -4.84 -12.42 3.39
N PHE A 147 -4.43 -13.30 2.48
CA PHE A 147 -5.39 -13.97 1.57
C PHE A 147 -5.35 -15.47 1.82
N THR A 148 -6.53 -16.07 1.97
CA THR A 148 -6.70 -17.48 2.29
C THR A 148 -7.69 -18.14 1.35
N GLU A 149 -7.41 -19.39 1.01
CA GLU A 149 -8.33 -20.22 0.26
C GLU A 149 -9.52 -20.64 1.15
N TYR A 150 -10.66 -20.93 0.53
CA TYR A 150 -11.82 -21.46 1.24
C TYR A 150 -11.62 -22.95 1.56
N PRO A 151 -11.91 -23.40 2.79
CA PRO A 151 -11.72 -24.79 3.20
C PRO A 151 -12.64 -25.79 2.47
N SER A 152 -13.76 -25.36 1.88
CA SER A 152 -14.70 -26.24 1.17
C SER A 152 -14.66 -26.02 -0.34
N MET A 153 -13.94 -26.85 -1.08
CA MET A 153 -13.86 -26.76 -2.54
C MET A 153 -15.00 -27.49 -3.24
N LYS A 154 -16.00 -26.74 -3.73
CA LYS A 154 -16.57 -27.05 -5.06
C LYS A 154 -15.79 -26.25 -6.08
N ARG A 155 -15.33 -26.88 -7.17
CA ARG A 155 -14.45 -26.34 -8.24
C ARG A 155 -14.89 -24.99 -8.86
N VAL A 156 -16.10 -24.52 -8.55
CA VAL A 156 -16.73 -23.31 -9.09
C VAL A 156 -16.13 -22.00 -8.53
N LYS A 157 -15.36 -22.04 -7.43
CA LYS A 157 -14.73 -20.85 -6.81
C LYS A 157 -13.19 -20.86 -6.79
N ALA A 158 -12.52 -21.72 -7.55
CA ALA A 158 -11.06 -21.91 -7.46
C ALA A 158 -10.23 -20.62 -7.67
N ASP A 159 -10.76 -19.64 -8.41
CA ASP A 159 -10.06 -18.38 -8.71
C ASP A 159 -10.34 -17.24 -7.71
N TRP A 160 -11.19 -17.47 -6.70
CA TRP A 160 -11.57 -16.46 -5.71
C TRP A 160 -10.99 -16.80 -4.34
N ILE A 161 -10.25 -15.85 -3.77
CA ILE A 161 -9.53 -16.01 -2.51
C ILE A 161 -10.07 -15.00 -1.51
N ALA A 162 -10.34 -15.44 -0.28
CA ALA A 162 -10.86 -14.59 0.77
C ALA A 162 -9.77 -13.67 1.33
N VAL A 163 -10.11 -12.42 1.63
CA VAL A 163 -9.23 -11.44 2.26
C VAL A 163 -9.53 -11.31 3.74
N LEU A 164 -8.50 -11.41 4.56
CA LEU A 164 -8.53 -11.14 5.99
C LEU A 164 -7.74 -9.84 6.24
N LYS A 165 -8.44 -8.80 6.67
CA LYS A 165 -7.78 -7.57 7.11
C LYS A 165 -7.26 -7.76 8.53
N ASN A 166 -6.01 -7.40 8.77
CA ASN A 166 -5.55 -7.34 10.13
C ASN A 166 -6.18 -6.11 10.79
N GLN A 167 -6.99 -6.36 11.81
CA GLN A 167 -7.37 -5.32 12.74
C GLN A 167 -6.09 -4.94 13.49
N GLY A 168 -5.40 -3.90 13.03
CA GLY A 168 -4.60 -3.11 13.95
C GLY A 168 -5.51 -2.74 15.11
N SER A 169 -5.04 -2.95 16.34
CA SER A 169 -5.77 -2.73 17.57
C SER A 169 -6.28 -1.28 17.71
N GLU A 170 -7.38 -0.95 17.04
CA GLU A 170 -8.21 0.22 17.31
C GLU A 170 -9.35 -0.21 18.24
N SER A 171 -9.01 -0.73 19.41
CA SER A 171 -9.89 -0.84 20.60
C SER A 171 -9.13 -1.46 21.77
N CYS A 172 -8.35 -0.61 22.45
CA CYS A 172 -8.15 -0.66 23.91
C CYS A 172 -7.65 0.73 24.31
N ARG A 173 -8.57 1.67 24.45
CA ARG A 173 -8.42 2.84 25.33
C ARG A 173 -9.60 2.85 26.27
#